data_AF-A0A7R9LTF7-F1
#
_entry.id   AF-A0A7R9LTF7-F1
#
_cell.length_a   1.000
_cell.length_b   1.000
_cell.length_c   1.000
_cell.angle_alpha   90.00
_cell.angle_beta   90.00
_cell.angle_gamma   90.00
#
_symmetry.space_group_name_H-M   'P 1'
#
loop_
_entity.id
_entity.type
_entity.pdbx_description
1 polymer ?
#
loop_
_entity_poly.entity_id
_entity_poly.type
_entity_poly.pdbx_seq_one_letter_code
_entity_poly.pdbx_strand_id
1 'polypeptide(L)'
;MRSSLIMANTFVTQLPDGTERGDYISLDLGSTNFRVVLSRFGTNSNTTTPSEPEFSVKHYTVPKEFRRGESAQLFNFFADCIADFVGTYLPDAAAHTIPLGFTFSFPMKQRSIDVAVLETWTKDFDCPDAVGRDAAQLLQEAIDRHRPALNVRLVAILNDATGTLVQGARLDPTAAVGLILGTGSNACYIEQID
;
A
#
# COMPACT_ATOMS: atom_id res chain seq x y z
N MET A 1 -8.10 -8.82 32.62
CA MET A 1 -7.47 -9.63 31.55
C MET A 1 -7.13 -8.70 30.40
N ARG A 2 -5.96 -8.83 29.78
CA ARG A 2 -5.68 -8.15 28.50
C ARG A 2 -6.22 -9.03 27.38
N SER A 3 -6.89 -8.43 26.40
CA SER A 3 -7.31 -9.15 25.19
C SER A 3 -6.09 -9.68 24.43
N SER A 4 -6.25 -10.82 23.76
CA SER A 4 -5.26 -11.32 22.79
C SER A 4 -5.38 -10.62 21.42
N LEU A 5 -6.45 -9.84 21.20
CA LEU A 5 -6.64 -9.04 19.99
C LEU A 5 -5.94 -7.69 20.14
N ILE A 6 -5.11 -7.35 19.16
CA ILE A 6 -4.31 -6.10 19.15
C ILE A 6 -5.23 -4.87 18.95
N MET A 7 -6.31 -5.00 18.16
CA MET A 7 -7.23 -3.91 17.82
C MET A 7 -6.50 -2.67 17.30
N ALA A 8 -5.62 -2.87 16.30
CA ALA A 8 -4.79 -1.80 15.75
C ALA A 8 -5.63 -0.76 15.00
N ASN A 9 -5.39 0.54 15.31
CA ASN A 9 -6.00 1.64 14.59
C ASN A 9 -5.35 1.80 13.19
N THR A 10 -6.18 1.84 12.16
CA THR A 10 -5.75 1.94 10.74
C THR A 10 -5.51 3.37 10.28
N PHE A 11 -5.97 4.36 11.06
CA PHE A 11 -5.98 5.79 10.73
C PHE A 11 -6.79 6.16 9.48
N VAL A 12 -7.59 5.23 8.95
CA VAL A 12 -8.58 5.49 7.90
C VAL A 12 -9.88 5.89 8.59
N THR A 13 -10.21 7.18 8.54
CA THR A 13 -11.37 7.76 9.25
C THR A 13 -12.62 7.87 8.40
N GLN A 14 -12.49 7.72 7.07
CA GLN A 14 -13.58 7.82 6.11
C GLN A 14 -13.44 6.73 5.05
N LEU A 15 -14.58 6.16 4.66
CA LEU A 15 -14.66 5.23 3.55
C LEU A 15 -14.90 5.99 2.24
N PRO A 16 -14.59 5.37 1.08
CA PRO A 16 -14.83 5.97 -0.22
C PRO A 16 -16.28 6.44 -0.41
N ASP A 17 -16.46 7.60 -1.03
CA ASP A 17 -17.78 8.20 -1.31
C ASP A 17 -18.08 8.35 -2.81
N GLY A 18 -17.15 7.94 -3.68
CA GLY A 18 -17.27 8.02 -5.13
C GLY A 18 -16.85 9.37 -5.72
N THR A 19 -16.41 10.32 -4.89
CA THR A 19 -15.87 11.61 -5.32
C THR A 19 -14.37 11.57 -5.60
N GLU A 20 -13.71 10.43 -5.41
CA GLU A 20 -12.28 10.26 -5.65
C GLU A 20 -11.93 10.53 -7.11
N ARG A 21 -10.85 11.27 -7.36
CA ARG A 21 -10.37 11.62 -8.70
C ARG A 21 -8.85 11.53 -8.77
N GLY A 22 -8.32 11.23 -9.95
CA GLY A 22 -6.89 11.25 -10.25
C GLY A 22 -6.23 9.88 -10.25
N ASP A 23 -4.90 9.91 -10.35
CA ASP A 23 -4.04 8.75 -10.51
C ASP A 23 -3.36 8.40 -9.18
N TYR A 24 -3.49 7.15 -8.74
CA TYR A 24 -2.92 6.65 -7.49
C TYR A 24 -2.13 5.38 -7.75
N ILE A 25 -0.93 5.28 -7.18
CA ILE A 25 -0.16 4.03 -7.18
C ILE A 25 -0.44 3.29 -5.88
N SER A 26 -0.66 1.98 -5.96
CA SER A 26 -0.66 1.12 -4.79
C SER A 26 0.34 -0.02 -4.95
N LEU A 27 1.05 -0.30 -3.87
CA LEU A 27 1.99 -1.40 -3.75
C LEU A 27 1.38 -2.51 -2.91
N ASP A 28 1.63 -3.75 -3.29
CA ASP A 28 1.20 -4.92 -2.54
C ASP A 28 2.30 -5.96 -2.49
N LEU A 29 2.71 -6.32 -1.28
CA LEU A 29 3.81 -7.23 -1.00
C LEU A 29 3.29 -8.57 -0.47
N GLY A 30 3.21 -9.55 -1.37
CA GLY A 30 2.94 -10.94 -1.06
C GLY A 30 4.19 -11.68 -0.53
N SER A 31 4.10 -13.02 -0.43
CA SER A 31 5.21 -13.86 0.05
C SER A 31 6.39 -13.95 -0.93
N THR A 32 6.12 -13.86 -2.23
CA THR A 32 7.11 -13.92 -3.32
C THR A 32 6.87 -12.89 -4.41
N ASN A 33 5.63 -12.40 -4.54
CA ASN A 33 5.21 -11.48 -5.58
C ASN A 33 5.09 -10.07 -4.99
N PHE A 34 5.62 -9.11 -5.72
CA PHE A 34 5.42 -7.69 -5.50
C PHE A 34 4.57 -7.15 -6.64
N ARG A 35 3.50 -6.44 -6.32
CA ARG A 35 2.56 -5.90 -7.30
C ARG A 35 2.55 -4.39 -7.21
N VAL A 36 2.65 -3.74 -8.37
CA VAL A 36 2.42 -2.31 -8.54
C VAL A 36 1.13 -2.14 -9.33
N VAL A 37 0.23 -1.31 -8.82
CA VAL A 37 -1.06 -1.02 -9.44
C VAL A 37 -1.20 0.48 -9.61
N LEU A 38 -1.65 0.92 -10.78
CA LEU A 38 -2.18 2.27 -10.98
C LEU A 38 -3.69 2.19 -11.02
N SER A 39 -4.34 3.00 -10.19
CA SER A 39 -5.78 3.21 -10.17
C SER A 39 -6.07 4.62 -10.68
N ARG A 40 -6.87 4.75 -11.74
CA ARG A 40 -7.32 6.05 -12.25
C ARG A 40 -8.80 6.24 -11.95
N PHE A 41 -9.12 7.29 -11.22
CA PHE A 41 -10.49 7.62 -10.83
C PHE A 41 -10.99 8.85 -11.58
N GLY A 42 -12.24 8.79 -12.06
CA GLY A 42 -12.92 9.92 -12.70
C GLY A 42 -12.40 10.31 -14.07
N THR A 43 -11.95 9.34 -14.88
CA THR A 43 -11.42 9.56 -16.23
C THR A 43 -12.48 10.06 -17.24
N ASN A 44 -13.78 9.96 -16.92
CA ASN A 44 -14.88 10.47 -17.74
C ASN A 44 -15.65 11.61 -17.04
N SER A 45 -15.18 12.85 -17.21
CA SER A 45 -15.77 14.06 -16.62
C SER A 45 -17.06 14.56 -17.27
N ASN A 46 -17.55 13.90 -18.33
CA ASN A 46 -18.71 14.35 -19.12
C ASN A 46 -20.03 13.66 -18.77
N THR A 47 -20.07 12.80 -17.74
CA THR A 47 -21.29 12.11 -17.31
C THR A 47 -21.53 12.29 -15.81
N THR A 48 -22.78 12.50 -15.42
CA THR A 48 -23.23 12.62 -14.03
C THR A 48 -23.08 11.33 -13.21
N THR A 49 -22.68 10.23 -13.84
CA THR A 49 -22.47 8.92 -13.23
C THR A 49 -20.99 8.70 -12.90
N PRO A 50 -20.65 8.15 -11.71
CA PRO A 50 -19.30 7.73 -11.40
C PRO A 50 -18.79 6.77 -12.48
N SER A 51 -17.67 7.09 -13.12
CA SER A 51 -17.02 6.17 -14.05
C SER A 51 -16.32 5.06 -13.26
N GLU A 52 -16.41 3.82 -13.73
CA GLU A 52 -15.59 2.74 -13.18
C GLU A 52 -14.11 3.11 -13.26
N PRO A 53 -13.33 2.86 -12.19
CA PRO A 53 -11.90 3.13 -12.19
C PRO A 53 -11.17 2.23 -13.18
N GLU A 54 -10.13 2.78 -13.80
CA GLU A 54 -9.22 2.02 -14.66
C GLU A 54 -8.03 1.52 -13.84
N PHE A 55 -7.69 0.25 -14.02
CA PHE A 55 -6.57 -0.38 -13.31
C PHE A 55 -5.52 -0.86 -14.29
N SER A 56 -4.26 -0.50 -14.04
CA SER A 56 -3.08 -1.10 -14.67
C SER A 56 -2.26 -1.84 -13.62
N VAL A 57 -1.82 -3.06 -13.91
CA VAL A 57 -1.17 -3.94 -12.93
C VAL A 57 0.09 -4.54 -13.53
N LYS A 58 1.19 -4.52 -12.77
CA LYS A 58 2.42 -5.26 -13.11
C LYS A 58 2.91 -6.03 -11.89
N HIS A 59 3.37 -7.25 -12.15
CA HIS A 59 3.89 -8.16 -11.13
C HIS A 59 5.40 -8.30 -11.27
N TYR A 60 6.08 -8.30 -10.13
CA TYR A 60 7.51 -8.45 -10.00
C TYR A 60 7.78 -9.60 -9.03
N THR A 61 8.81 -10.39 -9.32
CA THR A 61 9.28 -11.42 -8.40
C THR A 61 10.38 -10.83 -7.54
N VAL A 62 10.21 -10.83 -6.21
CA VAL A 62 11.25 -10.33 -5.30
C VAL A 62 12.40 -11.34 -5.27
N PRO A 63 13.64 -10.96 -5.62
CA PRO A 63 14.80 -11.83 -5.52
C PRO A 63 14.97 -12.39 -4.11
N LYS A 64 15.40 -13.65 -3.99
CA LYS A 64 15.46 -14.34 -2.68
C LYS A 64 16.47 -13.68 -1.75
N GLU A 65 17.58 -13.22 -2.33
CA GLU A 65 18.65 -12.48 -1.67
C GLU A 65 18.15 -11.18 -1.05
N PHE A 66 17.21 -10.48 -1.68
CA PHE A 66 16.67 -9.23 -1.14
C PHE A 66 15.65 -9.47 -0.04
N ARG A 67 14.97 -10.62 -0.03
CA ARG A 67 14.03 -10.97 1.03
C ARG A 67 14.72 -11.25 2.36
N ARG A 68 16.00 -11.64 2.34
CA ARG A 68 16.74 -12.09 3.54
C ARG A 68 18.07 -11.35 3.76
N GLY A 69 18.25 -10.24 3.04
CA GLY A 69 19.46 -9.42 3.04
C GLY A 69 19.26 -8.10 3.79
N GLU A 70 20.01 -7.08 3.39
CA GLU A 70 19.86 -5.73 3.95
C GLU A 70 18.55 -5.10 3.47
N SER A 71 17.82 -4.44 4.36
CA SER A 71 16.57 -3.77 4.03
C SER A 71 16.73 -2.78 2.88
N ALA A 72 17.88 -2.09 2.80
CA ALA A 72 18.20 -1.17 1.72
C ALA A 72 18.09 -1.83 0.33
N GLN A 73 18.52 -3.08 0.16
CA GLN A 73 18.42 -3.80 -1.11
C GLN A 73 16.94 -4.05 -1.48
N LEU A 74 16.13 -4.44 -0.50
CA LEU A 74 14.71 -4.69 -0.70
C LEU A 74 13.94 -3.42 -1.08
N PHE A 75 14.14 -2.33 -0.35
CA PHE A 75 13.43 -1.07 -0.60
C PHE A 75 13.94 -0.37 -1.87
N ASN A 76 15.23 -0.49 -2.22
CA ASN A 76 15.73 -0.02 -3.51
C ASN A 76 15.11 -0.82 -4.67
N PHE A 77 14.98 -2.15 -4.53
CA PHE A 77 14.27 -2.97 -5.52
C PHE A 77 12.81 -2.52 -5.71
N PHE A 78 12.10 -2.13 -4.63
CA PHE A 78 10.77 -1.56 -4.77
C PHE A 78 10.78 -0.24 -5.53
N ALA A 79 11.75 0.64 -5.28
CA ALA A 79 11.92 1.88 -6.04
C ALA A 79 12.19 1.62 -7.53
N ASP A 80 13.02 0.64 -7.87
CA ASP A 80 13.28 0.23 -9.26
C ASP A 80 12.00 -0.27 -9.95
N CYS A 81 11.20 -1.08 -9.25
CA CYS A 81 9.91 -1.55 -9.77
C CYS A 81 8.93 -0.39 -9.99
N ILE A 82 8.88 0.59 -9.06
CA ILE A 82 8.06 1.80 -9.22
C ILE A 82 8.54 2.61 -10.44
N ALA A 83 9.85 2.76 -10.62
CA ALA A 83 10.42 3.50 -11.75
C ALA A 83 10.05 2.88 -13.10
N ASP A 84 10.26 1.57 -13.24
CA ASP A 84 9.89 0.81 -14.43
C ASP A 84 8.38 0.88 -14.69
N PHE A 85 7.55 0.80 -13.65
CA PHE A 85 6.10 0.91 -13.77
C PHE A 85 5.65 2.31 -14.20
N VAL A 86 6.13 3.37 -13.54
CA VAL A 86 5.82 4.76 -13.87
C VAL A 86 6.25 5.08 -15.30
N GLY A 87 7.45 4.68 -15.72
CA GLY A 87 7.92 4.89 -17.09
C GLY A 87 7.06 4.20 -18.16
N THR A 88 6.38 3.10 -17.79
CA THR A 88 5.49 2.36 -18.70
C THR A 88 4.09 2.95 -18.76
N TYR A 89 3.49 3.28 -17.61
CA TYR A 89 2.06 3.59 -17.51
C TYR A 89 1.76 5.09 -17.29
N LEU A 90 2.76 5.89 -16.94
CA LEU A 90 2.64 7.32 -16.66
C LEU A 90 3.83 8.09 -17.28
N PRO A 91 4.00 8.05 -18.61
CA PRO A 91 5.13 8.70 -19.28
C PRO A 91 5.19 10.21 -19.03
N ASP A 92 4.05 10.84 -18.73
CA ASP A 92 3.92 12.28 -18.44
C ASP A 92 3.89 12.61 -16.93
N ALA A 93 4.26 11.65 -16.06
CA ALA A 93 4.26 11.79 -14.59
C ALA A 93 5.11 12.95 -14.06
N ALA A 94 6.01 13.52 -14.88
CA ALA A 94 6.86 14.63 -14.45
C ALA A 94 6.07 15.88 -13.98
N ALA A 95 4.81 16.04 -14.43
CA ALA A 95 4.02 17.23 -14.17
C ALA A 95 3.41 17.32 -12.76
N HIS A 96 3.21 16.19 -12.06
CA HIS A 96 2.54 16.17 -10.76
C HIS A 96 3.04 15.02 -9.88
N THR A 97 3.01 15.22 -8.56
CA THR A 97 3.40 14.18 -7.61
C THR A 97 2.31 13.11 -7.52
N ILE A 98 2.68 11.86 -7.75
CA ILE A 98 1.76 10.72 -7.73
C ILE A 98 1.67 10.19 -6.28
N PRO A 99 0.47 10.18 -5.66
CA PRO A 99 0.27 9.59 -4.34
C PRO A 99 0.41 8.07 -4.39
N LEU A 100 1.09 7.52 -3.39
CA LEU A 100 1.35 6.09 -3.25
C LEU A 100 0.79 5.54 -1.94
N GLY A 101 -0.01 4.49 -2.04
CA GLY A 101 -0.42 3.64 -0.92
C GLY A 101 0.41 2.36 -0.86
N PHE A 102 0.84 1.94 0.34
CA PHE A 102 1.62 0.72 0.52
C PHE A 102 0.85 -0.29 1.37
N THR A 103 0.38 -1.38 0.75
CA THR A 103 -0.15 -2.54 1.46
C THR A 103 1.00 -3.36 2.01
N PHE A 104 1.29 -3.21 3.30
CA PHE A 104 2.41 -3.83 4.00
C PHE A 104 1.90 -4.83 5.03
N SER A 105 1.58 -6.05 4.57
CA SER A 105 1.01 -7.11 5.41
C SER A 105 2.07 -7.84 6.25
N PHE A 106 2.66 -7.11 7.20
CA PHE A 106 3.54 -7.64 8.24
C PHE A 106 3.10 -7.10 9.61
N PRO A 107 3.41 -7.80 10.71
CA PRO A 107 3.22 -7.25 12.05
C PRO A 107 3.92 -5.90 12.21
N MET A 108 3.13 -4.86 12.45
CA MET A 108 3.61 -3.48 12.52
C MET A 108 2.84 -2.67 13.56
N LYS A 109 3.52 -1.71 14.18
CA LYS A 109 2.91 -0.68 15.00
C LYS A 109 2.69 0.58 14.18
N GLN A 110 1.47 0.75 13.69
CA GLN A 110 1.06 1.94 12.97
C GLN A 110 0.87 3.12 13.93
N ARG A 111 1.43 4.29 13.60
CA ARG A 111 1.37 5.52 14.43
C ARG A 111 0.59 6.67 13.78
N SER A 112 0.49 6.65 12.45
CA SER A 112 -0.34 7.51 11.62
C SER A 112 -0.66 6.74 10.33
N ILE A 113 -1.45 7.33 9.43
CA ILE A 113 -1.77 6.70 8.13
C ILE A 113 -0.52 6.42 7.30
N ASP A 114 0.56 7.17 7.51
CA ASP A 114 1.81 7.14 6.73
C ASP A 114 3.04 6.73 7.55
N VAL A 115 2.87 6.23 8.78
CA VAL A 115 3.97 5.76 9.64
C VAL A 115 3.65 4.37 10.19
N ALA A 116 4.47 3.38 9.84
CA ALA A 116 4.32 2.02 10.33
C ALA A 116 5.67 1.40 10.71
N VAL A 117 5.86 1.20 12.02
CA VAL A 117 7.08 0.60 12.56
C VAL A 117 6.98 -0.91 12.49
N LEU A 118 7.87 -1.55 11.74
CA LEU A 118 7.90 -3.01 11.62
C LEU A 118 8.26 -3.66 12.98
N GLU A 119 7.45 -4.62 13.43
CA GLU A 119 7.72 -5.35 14.68
C GLU A 119 8.50 -6.65 14.44
N THR A 120 8.12 -7.41 13.42
CA THR A 120 8.83 -8.63 13.03
C THR A 120 8.51 -8.96 11.58
N TRP A 121 9.48 -9.54 10.89
CA TRP A 121 9.19 -10.19 9.63
C TRP A 121 8.41 -11.49 9.83
N THR A 122 7.65 -11.84 8.80
CA THR A 122 6.93 -13.13 8.68
C THR A 122 7.08 -13.61 7.23
N LYS A 123 6.45 -14.73 6.87
CA LYS A 123 6.58 -15.35 5.54
C LYS A 123 8.05 -15.77 5.32
N ASP A 124 8.62 -15.48 4.15
CA ASP A 124 10.03 -15.80 3.80
C ASP A 124 10.88 -14.51 3.70
N PHE A 125 10.48 -13.46 4.44
CA PHE A 125 11.23 -12.22 4.59
C PHE A 125 11.98 -12.24 5.93
N ASP A 126 13.19 -11.67 5.94
CA ASP A 126 14.09 -11.60 7.08
C ASP A 126 15.18 -10.55 6.83
N CYS A 127 14.82 -9.27 6.88
CA CYS A 127 15.77 -8.14 6.82
C CYS A 127 15.96 -7.55 8.23
N PRO A 128 16.93 -8.02 9.04
CA PRO A 128 16.96 -7.71 10.47
C PRO A 128 17.09 -6.23 10.78
N ASP A 129 17.77 -5.48 9.90
CA ASP A 129 18.01 -4.04 10.02
C ASP A 129 16.75 -3.17 9.77
N ALA A 130 15.67 -3.75 9.26
CA ALA A 130 14.36 -3.06 9.14
C ALA A 130 13.51 -3.15 10.42
N VAL A 131 13.77 -4.13 11.29
CA VAL A 131 12.94 -4.33 12.50
C VAL A 131 13.11 -3.13 13.43
N GLY A 132 11.98 -2.59 13.91
CA GLY A 132 11.94 -1.37 14.72
C GLY A 132 12.06 -0.07 13.92
N ARG A 133 12.11 -0.11 12.59
CA ARG A 133 12.12 1.06 11.71
C ARG A 133 10.78 1.29 11.03
N ASP A 134 10.55 2.53 10.60
CA ASP A 134 9.37 2.90 9.82
C ASP A 134 9.51 2.44 8.36
N ALA A 135 8.67 1.48 7.96
CA ALA A 135 8.66 0.91 6.62
C ALA A 135 8.23 1.93 5.56
N ALA A 136 7.38 2.88 5.91
CA ALA A 136 6.96 3.95 5.02
C ALA A 136 8.13 4.90 4.72
N GLN A 137 8.86 5.30 5.77
CA GLN A 137 10.07 6.09 5.64
C GLN A 137 11.15 5.36 4.81
N LEU A 138 11.42 4.08 5.10
CA LEU A 138 12.39 3.27 4.34
C LEU A 138 12.09 3.27 2.83
N LEU A 139 10.83 3.12 2.46
CA LEU A 139 10.41 3.16 1.06
C LEU A 139 10.52 4.56 0.46
N GLN A 140 10.06 5.61 1.16
CA GLN A 140 10.16 6.98 0.65
C GLN A 140 11.62 7.38 0.43
N GLU A 141 12.52 7.04 1.36
CA GLU A 141 13.95 7.32 1.20
C GLU A 141 14.56 6.60 -0.01
N ALA A 142 14.12 5.37 -0.31
CA ALA A 142 14.56 4.64 -1.51
C ALA A 142 14.05 5.32 -2.80
N ILE A 143 12.79 5.77 -2.80
CA ILE A 143 12.20 6.54 -3.91
C ILE A 143 12.97 7.85 -4.14
N ASP A 144 13.29 8.60 -3.09
CA ASP A 144 13.98 9.90 -3.18
C ASP A 144 15.43 9.77 -3.70
N ARG A 145 16.10 8.66 -3.37
CA ARG A 145 17.46 8.36 -3.84
C ARG A 145 17.51 7.81 -5.26
N HIS A 146 16.41 7.27 -5.78
CA HIS A 146 16.38 6.65 -7.11
C HIS A 146 16.81 7.64 -8.22
N ARG A 147 17.43 7.13 -9.27
CA ARG A 147 17.85 7.91 -10.44
C ARG A 147 17.42 7.18 -11.73
N PRO A 148 16.65 7.82 -12.63
CA PRO A 148 16.15 9.21 -12.58
C PRO A 148 15.19 9.45 -11.40
N ALA A 149 15.01 10.72 -11.03
CA ALA A 149 14.16 11.10 -9.90
C ALA A 149 12.70 10.68 -10.16
N LEU A 150 12.05 10.14 -9.14
CA LEU A 150 10.65 9.71 -9.18
C LEU A 150 9.78 10.75 -8.48
N ASN A 151 8.75 11.25 -9.17
CA ASN A 151 7.78 12.16 -8.57
C ASN A 151 6.65 11.38 -7.88
N VAL A 152 7.01 10.56 -6.90
CA VAL A 152 6.08 9.65 -6.18
C VAL A 152 6.20 9.90 -4.68
N ARG A 153 5.06 10.04 -4.00
CA ARG A 153 5.01 10.29 -2.55
C ARG A 153 4.16 9.23 -1.87
N LEU A 154 4.74 8.51 -0.91
CA LEU A 154 3.97 7.65 -0.02
C LEU A 154 3.08 8.52 0.88
N VAL A 155 1.77 8.29 0.81
CA VAL A 155 0.75 9.00 1.59
C VAL A 155 0.01 8.08 2.57
N ALA A 156 0.10 6.77 2.37
CA ALA A 156 -0.53 5.80 3.24
C ALA A 156 0.24 4.47 3.27
N ILE A 157 0.25 3.81 4.43
CA ILE A 157 0.68 2.44 4.64
C ILE A 157 -0.41 1.71 5.44
N LEU A 158 -0.80 0.53 4.99
CA LEU A 158 -1.96 -0.18 5.55
C LEU A 158 -1.80 -1.71 5.47
N ASN A 159 -2.58 -2.41 6.27
CA ASN A 159 -2.71 -3.87 6.20
C ASN A 159 -3.73 -4.29 5.13
N ASP A 160 -3.56 -5.49 4.54
CA ASP A 160 -4.46 -6.07 3.54
C ASP A 160 -5.95 -6.10 3.92
N ALA A 161 -6.30 -6.40 5.18
CA ALA A 161 -7.69 -6.39 5.62
C ALA A 161 -8.31 -4.98 5.57
N THR A 162 -7.51 -3.94 5.84
CA THR A 162 -7.94 -2.53 5.68
C THR A 162 -8.19 -2.19 4.22
N GLY A 163 -7.28 -2.58 3.33
CA GLY A 163 -7.46 -2.38 1.88
C GLY A 163 -8.69 -3.11 1.35
N THR A 164 -8.97 -4.30 1.90
CA THR A 164 -10.16 -5.09 1.56
C THR A 164 -11.46 -4.38 1.98
N LEU A 165 -11.49 -3.80 3.19
CA LEU A 165 -12.65 -3.00 3.64
C LEU A 165 -12.85 -1.77 2.75
N VAL A 166 -11.80 -1.00 2.50
CA VAL A 166 -11.88 0.23 1.66
C VAL A 166 -12.35 -0.10 0.25
N GLN A 167 -11.80 -1.14 -0.38
CA GLN A 167 -12.24 -1.59 -1.70
C GLN A 167 -13.68 -2.11 -1.68
N GLY A 168 -14.07 -2.85 -0.63
CA GLY A 168 -15.44 -3.33 -0.44
C GLY A 168 -16.43 -2.18 -0.34
N ALA A 169 -16.12 -1.16 0.46
CA ALA A 169 -16.94 0.05 0.63
C ALA A 169 -17.11 0.85 -0.66
N ARG A 170 -16.11 0.83 -1.54
CA ARG A 170 -16.22 1.43 -2.88
C ARG A 170 -17.23 0.69 -3.77
N LEU A 171 -17.31 -0.64 -3.66
CA LEU A 171 -18.21 -1.48 -4.45
C LEU A 171 -19.64 -1.52 -3.87
N ASP A 172 -19.73 -1.53 -2.55
CA ASP A 172 -20.97 -1.56 -1.78
C ASP A 172 -20.82 -0.59 -0.60
N PRO A 173 -21.49 0.59 -0.62
CA PRO A 173 -21.43 1.57 0.46
C PRO A 173 -21.89 1.06 1.83
N THR A 174 -22.52 -0.12 1.90
CA THR A 174 -22.93 -0.75 3.15
C THR A 174 -21.85 -1.66 3.77
N ALA A 175 -20.73 -1.88 3.07
CA ALA A 175 -19.65 -2.72 3.58
C ALA A 175 -19.01 -2.11 4.84
N ALA A 176 -19.08 -2.85 5.95
CA ALA A 176 -18.56 -2.42 7.25
C ALA A 176 -17.40 -3.28 7.76
N VAL A 177 -17.12 -4.42 7.11
CA VAL A 177 -16.09 -5.39 7.51
C VAL A 177 -15.31 -5.87 6.29
N GLY A 178 -13.99 -5.81 6.36
CA GLY A 178 -13.06 -6.50 5.47
C GLY A 178 -12.52 -7.75 6.15
N LEU A 179 -12.53 -8.88 5.44
CA LEU A 179 -12.09 -10.18 5.98
C LEU A 179 -11.13 -10.87 5.02
N ILE A 180 -9.96 -11.26 5.53
CA ILE A 180 -8.98 -12.08 4.82
C ILE A 180 -9.14 -13.53 5.30
N LEU A 181 -9.41 -14.45 4.37
CA LEU A 181 -9.44 -15.89 4.61
C LEU A 181 -8.49 -16.59 3.63
N GLY A 182 -7.24 -16.77 4.03
CA GLY A 182 -6.21 -17.41 3.19
C GLY A 182 -5.19 -18.17 4.03
N THR A 183 -3.89 -18.04 3.69
CA THR A 183 -2.79 -18.63 4.49
C THR A 183 -2.81 -18.14 5.94
N GLY A 184 -3.36 -16.95 6.18
CA GLY A 184 -3.75 -16.46 7.50
C GLY A 184 -5.18 -15.93 7.49
N SER A 185 -5.69 -15.55 8.66
CA SER A 185 -6.98 -14.89 8.83
C SER A 185 -6.83 -13.57 9.56
N ASN A 186 -7.42 -12.51 9.02
CA ASN A 186 -7.43 -11.18 9.63
C ASN A 186 -8.73 -10.45 9.27
N ALA A 187 -9.14 -9.50 10.11
CA ALA A 187 -10.34 -8.70 9.88
C ALA A 187 -10.08 -7.21 10.17
N CYS A 188 -10.78 -6.35 9.45
CA CYS A 188 -10.82 -4.91 9.67
C CYS A 188 -12.28 -4.47 9.66
N TYR A 189 -12.66 -3.54 10.53
CA TYR A 189 -14.03 -3.03 10.60
C TYR A 189 -14.02 -1.57 11.03
N ILE A 190 -15.12 -0.86 10.78
CA ILE A 190 -15.30 0.52 11.25
C ILE A 190 -15.76 0.49 12.71
N GLU A 191 -15.05 1.21 13.56
CA GLU A 191 -15.35 1.36 14.99
C GLU A 191 -15.53 2.82 15.36
N GLN A 192 -16.40 3.11 16.32
CA GLN A 192 -16.48 4.44 16.92
C GLN A 192 -15.37 4.60 17.96
N ILE A 193 -14.51 5.61 17.78
CA ILE A 193 -13.49 5.95 18.75
C ILE A 193 -14.12 6.91 19.76
N ASP A 194 -14.30 6.44 21.00
CA ASP A 194 -14.76 7.25 22.14
C ASP A 194 -13.74 8.34 22.55
#